data_AF-L9V8I7-F1
#
_entry.id   AF-L9V8I7-F1
#
_cell.length_a   1.000
_cell.length_b   1.000
_cell.length_c   1.000
_cell.angle_alpha   90.00
_cell.angle_beta   90.00
_cell.angle_gamma   90.00
#
_symmetry.space_group_name_H-M   'P 1'
#
loop_
_entity.id
_entity.type
_entity.pdbx_description
1 polymer ?
#
loop_
_entity_poly.entity_id
_entity_poly.type
_entity_poly.pdbx_seq_one_letter_code
_entity_poly.pdbx_strand_id
1 'polypeptide(L)'
;MGYEQLNKFAGWKPGSDRAKVYVHLNNDDVNQAIRDKYGLESSDEEEKSVRCSYCGTENQSDHSECRTCGRILSLEQQTKKEEKQQVIERLAELDKKGILEKLEKLEER
;
A
#
# COMPACT_ATOMS: atom_id res chain seq x y z
N MET A 1 -21.88 -7.22 5.04
CA MET A 1 -22.96 -7.59 5.99
C MET A 1 -22.78 -9.07 6.29
N GLY A 2 -22.33 -9.41 7.50
CA GLY A 2 -21.85 -10.76 7.82
C GLY A 2 -22.99 -11.79 7.77
N TYR A 3 -22.70 -13.02 7.34
CA TYR A 3 -23.65 -14.12 7.20
C TYR A 3 -24.60 -14.29 8.41
N GLU A 4 -24.11 -14.00 9.61
CA GLU A 4 -24.90 -14.05 10.85
C GLU A 4 -26.05 -13.05 10.90
N GLN A 5 -25.88 -11.86 10.33
CA GLN A 5 -26.89 -10.81 10.32
C GLN A 5 -28.05 -11.20 9.39
N LEU A 6 -27.73 -11.75 8.22
CA LEU A 6 -28.73 -12.25 7.27
C LEU A 6 -29.46 -13.47 7.82
N ASN A 7 -28.74 -14.41 8.46
CA ASN A 7 -29.35 -15.58 9.09
C ASN A 7 -30.39 -15.18 10.15
N LYS A 8 -30.08 -14.18 11.00
CA LYS A 8 -31.02 -13.67 12.00
C LYS A 8 -32.21 -12.95 11.37
N PHE A 9 -31.99 -12.11 10.37
CA PHE A 9 -33.05 -11.38 9.68
C PHE A 9 -34.03 -12.30 8.94
N ALA A 10 -33.52 -13.33 8.25
CA ALA A 10 -34.32 -14.26 7.46
C ALA A 10 -34.93 -15.42 8.28
N GLY A 11 -34.71 -15.45 9.61
CA GLY A 11 -35.20 -16.51 10.49
C GLY A 11 -34.53 -17.87 10.26
N TRP A 12 -33.34 -17.91 9.69
CA TRP A 12 -32.58 -19.14 9.47
C TRP A 12 -31.81 -19.53 10.73
N LYS A 13 -31.56 -20.84 10.89
CA LYS A 13 -30.77 -21.34 12.01
C LYS A 13 -29.43 -20.58 12.06
N PRO A 14 -29.04 -19.98 13.21
CA PRO A 14 -27.76 -19.32 13.34
C PRO A 14 -26.61 -20.27 12.96
N GLY A 15 -25.71 -19.79 12.10
CA GLY A 15 -24.63 -20.60 11.52
C GLY A 15 -25.04 -21.48 10.32
N SER A 16 -26.26 -21.35 9.79
CA SER A 16 -26.68 -22.07 8.59
C SER A 16 -25.95 -21.58 7.34
N ASP A 17 -25.58 -22.53 6.48
CA ASP A 17 -24.99 -22.28 5.16
C ASP A 17 -25.96 -21.66 4.15
N ARG A 18 -27.24 -21.47 4.51
CA ARG A 18 -28.26 -20.86 3.65
C ARG A 18 -27.88 -19.46 3.17
N ALA A 19 -27.20 -18.66 3.99
CA ALA A 19 -26.71 -17.34 3.60
C ALA A 19 -25.61 -17.39 2.53
N LYS A 20 -24.84 -18.49 2.41
CA LYS A 20 -23.77 -18.64 1.41
C LYS A 20 -24.29 -18.72 -0.02
N VAL A 21 -25.54 -19.14 -0.20
CA VAL A 21 -26.20 -19.22 -1.51
C VAL A 21 -26.57 -17.84 -2.05
N TYR A 22 -26.61 -16.80 -1.20
CA TYR A 22 -27.04 -15.45 -1.59
C TYR A 22 -25.94 -14.39 -1.38
N VAL A 23 -25.00 -14.64 -0.47
CA VAL A 23 -23.84 -13.79 -0.25
C VAL A 23 -22.67 -14.40 -1.02
N HIS A 24 -22.58 -14.05 -2.31
CA HIS A 24 -21.49 -14.46 -3.19
C HIS A 24 -20.32 -13.48 -3.20
N LEU A 25 -20.46 -12.35 -2.51
CA LEU A 25 -19.43 -11.35 -2.44
C LEU A 25 -18.54 -11.65 -1.23
N ASN A 26 -17.36 -12.21 -1.50
CA ASN A 26 -16.28 -12.10 -0.53
C ASN A 26 -16.04 -10.59 -0.31
N ASN A 27 -15.90 -10.16 0.94
CA ASN A 27 -15.62 -8.74 1.20
C ASN A 27 -14.34 -8.31 0.47
N ASP A 28 -13.41 -9.24 0.26
CA ASP A 28 -12.17 -9.00 -0.48
C ASP A 28 -12.45 -8.67 -1.96
N ASP A 29 -13.39 -9.34 -2.62
CA ASP A 29 -13.75 -9.05 -4.02
C ASP A 29 -14.39 -7.66 -4.15
N VAL A 30 -15.22 -7.28 -3.17
CA VAL A 30 -15.82 -5.93 -3.12
C VAL A 30 -14.75 -4.88 -2.88
N ASN A 31 -13.84 -5.14 -1.94
CA ASN A 31 -12.74 -4.24 -1.64
C ASN A 31 -11.80 -4.10 -2.85
N GLN A 32 -11.52 -5.18 -3.56
CA GLN A 32 -10.70 -5.17 -4.79
C GLN A 32 -11.39 -4.37 -5.89
N ALA A 33 -12.68 -4.61 -6.17
CA ALA A 33 -13.42 -3.86 -7.18
C ALA A 33 -13.52 -2.36 -6.86
N ILE A 34 -13.62 -1.99 -5.57
CA ILE A 34 -13.55 -0.59 -5.13
C ILE A 34 -12.16 -0.02 -5.39
N ARG A 35 -11.11 -0.73 -4.99
CA ARG A 35 -9.70 -0.32 -5.20
C ARG A 35 -9.40 -0.08 -6.68
N ASP A 36 -9.76 -1.02 -7.55
CA ASP A 36 -9.57 -0.93 -9.00
C ASP A 36 -10.30 0.30 -9.59
N LYS A 37 -11.55 0.55 -9.16
CA LYS A 37 -12.33 1.71 -9.62
C LYS A 37 -11.68 3.05 -9.28
N TYR A 38 -11.00 3.13 -8.14
CA TYR A 38 -10.30 4.33 -7.69
C TYR A 38 -8.80 4.33 -8.05
N GLY A 39 -8.33 3.33 -8.81
CA GLY A 39 -6.92 3.21 -9.20
C GLY A 39 -5.98 2.97 -8.02
N LEU A 40 -6.48 2.41 -6.92
CA LEU A 40 -5.69 2.04 -5.76
C LEU A 40 -5.16 0.63 -6.00
N GLU A 41 -3.87 0.49 -6.30
CA GLU A 41 -3.25 -0.85 -6.36
C GLU A 41 -3.30 -1.47 -4.96
N SER A 42 -3.81 -2.70 -4.85
CA SER A 42 -3.55 -3.49 -3.64
C SER A 42 -2.06 -3.78 -3.63
N SER A 43 -1.34 -3.11 -2.74
CA SER A 43 -0.03 -3.54 -2.28
C SER A 43 -0.20 -4.83 -1.47
N ASP A 44 -0.66 -5.90 -2.12
CA ASP A 44 -0.31 -7.26 -1.73
C ASP A 44 1.16 -7.46 -2.15
N GLU A 45 2.03 -6.59 -1.68
CA GLU A 45 3.42 -6.94 -1.45
C GLU A 45 3.35 -7.98 -0.33
N GLU A 46 3.05 -9.23 -0.70
CA GLU A 46 3.58 -10.37 0.03
C GLU A 46 5.01 -9.97 0.39
N GLU A 47 5.34 -9.90 1.69
CA GLU A 47 6.65 -9.49 2.18
C GLU A 47 7.72 -10.41 1.55
N LYS A 48 8.16 -10.08 0.34
CA LYS A 48 9.06 -10.93 -0.44
C LYS A 48 10.41 -10.78 0.19
N SER A 49 10.87 -11.82 0.86
CA SER A 49 12.18 -11.81 1.46
C SER A 49 13.26 -11.79 0.38
N VAL A 50 14.22 -10.87 0.52
CA VAL A 50 15.37 -10.72 -0.36
C VAL A 50 16.61 -11.32 0.32
N ARG A 51 17.20 -12.33 -0.32
CA ARG A 51 18.43 -12.95 0.15
C ARG A 51 19.65 -12.11 -0.28
N CYS A 52 20.51 -11.79 0.68
CA CYS A 52 21.76 -11.10 0.41
C CYS A 52 22.74 -12.00 -0.38
N SER A 53 23.18 -11.54 -1.55
CA SER A 53 24.14 -12.25 -2.40
C SER A 53 25.55 -12.36 -1.80
N TYR A 54 25.85 -11.62 -0.73
CA TYR A 54 27.18 -11.58 -0.11
C TYR A 54 27.28 -12.46 1.13
N CYS A 55 26.36 -12.30 2.09
CA CYS A 55 26.40 -13.04 3.36
C CYS A 55 25.28 -14.08 3.51
N GLY A 56 24.36 -14.18 2.54
CA GLY A 56 23.27 -15.15 2.55
C GLY A 56 22.10 -14.83 3.49
N THR A 57 22.17 -13.73 4.26
CA THR A 57 21.10 -13.30 5.17
C THR A 57 19.83 -12.99 4.39
N GLU A 58 18.70 -13.46 4.90
CA GLU A 58 17.36 -13.11 4.42
C GLU A 58 16.91 -11.78 5.04
N ASN A 59 16.53 -10.82 4.21
CA ASN A 59 16.07 -9.48 4.58
C ASN A 59 14.66 -9.26 4.02
N GLN A 60 13.87 -8.35 4.60
CA GLN A 60 12.61 -7.92 3.98
C GLN A 60 12.88 -7.13 2.68
N SER A 61 11.93 -7.17 1.73
CA SER A 61 11.97 -6.47 0.44
C SER A 61 12.26 -4.98 0.56
N ASP A 62 11.81 -4.38 1.65
CA ASP A 62 11.84 -2.92 1.84
C ASP A 62 13.21 -2.42 2.31
N HIS A 63 14.09 -3.32 2.72
CA HIS A 63 15.45 -2.97 3.09
C HIS A 63 16.31 -2.74 1.85
N SER A 64 16.93 -1.56 1.78
CA SER A 64 17.91 -1.22 0.73
C SER A 64 19.27 -1.87 0.98
N GLU A 65 19.58 -2.19 2.23
CA GLU A 65 20.86 -2.72 2.68
C GLU A 65 20.66 -3.95 3.56
N CYS A 66 21.62 -4.87 3.54
CA CYS A 66 21.58 -6.05 4.37
C CYS A 66 21.77 -5.69 5.84
N ARG A 67 20.85 -6.14 6.69
CA ARG A 67 20.89 -5.93 8.15
C ARG A 67 22.12 -6.50 8.84
N THR A 68 22.83 -7.44 8.21
CA THR A 68 23.99 -8.13 8.79
C THR A 68 25.30 -7.59 8.27
N CYS A 69 25.45 -7.45 6.94
CA CYS A 69 26.73 -7.08 6.34
C CYS A 69 26.79 -5.63 5.82
N GLY A 70 25.67 -4.89 5.86
CA GLY A 70 25.59 -3.49 5.42
C GLY A 70 25.74 -3.27 3.92
N ARG A 71 25.72 -4.34 3.10
CA ARG A 71 25.82 -4.22 1.64
C ARG A 71 24.45 -4.01 1.01
N ILE A 72 24.44 -3.25 -0.07
CA ILE A 72 23.25 -2.95 -0.86
C ILE A 72 22.63 -4.25 -1.39
N LEU A 73 21.31 -4.40 -1.22
CA LEU A 73 20.55 -5.57 -1.66
C LEU A 73 20.08 -5.44 -3.11
N SER A 74 19.75 -4.22 -3.55
CA SER A 74 19.37 -3.92 -4.93
C SER A 74 19.79 -2.50 -5.34
N LEU A 75 20.50 -2.40 -6.46
CA LEU A 75 20.92 -1.11 -7.02
C LEU A 75 19.70 -0.28 -7.48
N GLU A 76 18.67 -0.91 -8.03
CA GLU A 76 17.45 -0.24 -8.48
C GLU A 76 16.65 0.37 -7.33
N GLN A 77 16.63 -0.29 -6.17
CA GLN A 77 15.96 0.25 -4.99
C GLN A 77 16.71 1.47 -4.43
N GLN A 78 18.04 1.45 -4.50
CA GLN A 78 18.87 2.57 -4.09
C GLN A 78 18.64 3.79 -4.99
N THR A 79 18.67 3.63 -6.32
CA THR A 79 18.44 4.75 -7.25
C THR A 79 17.06 5.36 -7.07
N LYS A 80 16.01 4.54 -6.94
CA LYS A 80 14.65 5.03 -6.63
C LYS A 80 14.57 5.82 -5.33
N LYS A 81 15.32 5.41 -4.30
CA LYS A 81 15.36 6.12 -3.01
C LYS A 81 16.06 7.48 -3.14
N GLU A 82 17.17 7.53 -3.88
CA GLU A 82 17.90 8.77 -4.17
C GLU A 82 17.06 9.75 -4.98
N GLU A 83 16.36 9.28 -6.02
CA GLU A 83 15.44 10.10 -6.81
C GLU A 83 14.30 10.69 -5.95
N LYS A 84 13.67 9.85 -5.10
CA LYS A 84 12.65 10.32 -4.15
C LYS A 84 13.20 11.37 -3.19
N GLN A 85 14.41 11.16 -2.67
CA GLN A 85 15.07 12.08 -1.77
C GLN A 85 15.33 13.44 -2.44
N GLN A 86 15.81 13.45 -3.69
CA GLN A 86 16.01 14.68 -4.46
C GLN A 86 14.70 15.45 -4.70
N VAL A 87 13.62 14.73 -4.98
CA VAL A 87 12.29 15.35 -5.14
C VAL A 87 11.83 15.99 -3.84
N ILE A 88 12.00 15.30 -2.70
CA ILE A 88 11.63 15.83 -1.38
C ILE A 88 12.45 17.09 -1.04
N GLU A 89 13.75 17.07 -1.30
CA GLU A 89 14.63 18.22 -1.07
C GLU A 89 14.20 19.42 -1.93
N ARG A 90 13.91 19.19 -3.21
CA ARG A 90 13.44 20.22 -4.12
C ARG A 90 12.10 20.79 -3.67
N LEU A 91 11.16 19.95 -3.21
CA LEU A 91 9.89 20.40 -2.66
C LEU A 91 10.10 21.27 -1.41
N ALA A 92 10.97 20.85 -0.48
CA ALA A 92 11.31 21.62 0.71
C ALA A 92 11.96 22.97 0.38
N GLU A 93 12.76 23.06 -0.68
CA GLU A 93 13.28 24.35 -1.16
C GLU A 93 12.20 25.28 -1.72
N LEU A 94 11.24 24.73 -2.48
CA LEU A 94 10.15 25.51 -3.05
C LEU A 94 9.23 26.05 -1.95
N ASP A 95 8.98 25.23 -0.92
CA ASP A 95 8.26 25.62 0.30
C ASP A 95 8.98 26.75 1.04
N LYS A 96 10.29 26.62 1.31
CA LYS A 96 11.11 27.70 1.91
C LYS A 96 11.10 29.00 1.11
N LYS A 97 10.95 28.94 -0.23
CA LYS A 97 10.87 30.11 -1.11
C LYS A 97 9.49 30.79 -1.08
N GLY A 98 8.59 30.28 -0.24
CA GLY A 98 7.24 30.77 -0.05
C GLY A 98 6.42 30.70 -1.34
N ILE A 99 6.64 29.65 -2.14
CA ILE A 99 5.99 29.52 -3.45
C ILE A 99 4.53 29.13 -3.28
N LEU A 100 4.20 28.36 -2.24
CA LEU A 100 2.82 27.97 -1.94
C LEU A 100 1.95 29.19 -1.64
N GLU A 101 2.43 30.13 -0.82
CA GLU A 101 1.72 31.37 -0.49
C GLU A 101 1.61 32.32 -1.69
N LYS A 102 2.53 32.22 -2.65
CA LYS A 102 2.46 32.98 -3.91
C LYS A 102 1.42 32.39 -4.87
N LEU A 103 1.27 31.07 -4.89
CA LEU A 103 0.28 30.39 -5.71
C LEU A 103 -1.14 30.66 -5.19
N GLU A 104 -1.34 30.61 -3.89
CA GLU A 104 -2.64 30.93 -3.24
C GLU A 104 -3.12 32.35 -3.59
N LYS A 105 -2.21 33.34 -3.53
CA LYS A 105 -2.52 34.73 -3.92
C LYS A 105 -2.83 34.93 -5.41
N LEU A 106 -2.43 34.00 -6.27
CA LEU A 106 -2.73 34.05 -7.70
C LEU A 106 -4.08 33.41 -8.03
N GLU A 107 -4.52 32.42 -7.24
CA GLU A 107 -5.86 31.82 -7.35
C GLU A 107 -6.97 32.76 -6.85
N GLU A 108 -6.66 33.66 -5.92
CA GLU A 108 -7.62 34.67 -5.41
C GLU A 108 -7.85 35.86 -6.37
N ARG A 109 -7.20 35.89 -7.55
CA ARG A 109 -7.27 36.98 -8.53
C ARG A 109 -8.08 36.62 -9.77
#